data_AF-H2YBW8-F1
#
_entry.id   AF-H2YBW8-F1
#
_cell.length_a   1.000
_cell.length_b   1.000
_cell.length_c   1.000
_cell.angle_alpha   90.00
_cell.angle_beta   90.00
_cell.angle_gamma   90.00
#
_symmetry.space_group_name_H-M   'P 1'
#
loop_
_entity.id
_entity.type
_entity.pdbx_description
1 polymer ?
#
loop_
_entity_poly.entity_id
_entity_poly.type
_entity_poly.pdbx_seq_one_letter_code
_entity_poly.pdbx_strand_id
1 'polypeptide(L)'
;MTVRTYNPSVRVGNWNEDICLEEDLLKDFLGKKERGELLIQKTHNLMHNILKKTELTVSTDGFVHFGDAIMIVNPGQESTPNSLHQDPPRPATSLSINLDEQKMHTASKVEGPCAVSASRILSPSARNTFIITSVDGSENGSPLRFGQPFALSTAGGYAGNLKLFSDHARFNLSAKKSRQQVVQLVDDTTYLATWQVLAFHPQMRLEHEGPPSHS
;
A
#
# COMPACT_ATOMS: atom_id res chain seq x y z
N MET A 1 -15.35 -18.73 -50.04
CA MET A 1 -16.38 -17.69 -50.19
C MET A 1 -16.51 -16.97 -48.86
N THR A 2 -16.24 -15.67 -48.82
CA THR A 2 -16.47 -14.83 -47.64
C THR A 2 -17.91 -14.32 -47.68
N VAL A 3 -18.74 -14.79 -46.75
CA VAL A 3 -20.11 -14.31 -46.60
C VAL A 3 -20.06 -12.88 -46.06
N ARG A 4 -20.79 -11.95 -46.68
CA ARG A 4 -20.91 -10.57 -46.20
C ARG A 4 -21.60 -10.58 -44.83
N THR A 5 -20.97 -9.99 -43.82
CA THR A 5 -21.57 -9.76 -42.51
C THR A 5 -22.48 -8.54 -42.56
N TYR A 6 -23.67 -8.66 -41.97
CA TYR A 6 -24.69 -7.60 -41.91
C TYR A 6 -25.00 -7.29 -40.45
N ASN A 7 -25.45 -6.06 -40.16
CA ASN A 7 -25.94 -5.73 -38.82
C ASN A 7 -27.20 -6.58 -38.50
N PRO A 8 -27.36 -7.11 -37.26
CA PRO A 8 -28.52 -7.92 -36.87
C PRO A 8 -29.89 -7.24 -37.17
N SER A 9 -29.93 -5.90 -37.19
CA SER A 9 -31.10 -5.11 -37.57
C SER A 9 -31.60 -5.37 -39.00
N VAL A 10 -30.73 -5.84 -39.90
CA VAL A 10 -31.03 -6.15 -41.31
C VAL A 10 -31.69 -7.52 -41.46
N ARG A 11 -31.75 -8.32 -40.38
CA ARG A 11 -32.39 -9.63 -40.32
C ARG A 11 -31.93 -10.64 -41.37
N VAL A 12 -30.62 -10.64 -41.67
CA VAL A 12 -29.99 -11.56 -42.62
C VAL A 12 -29.08 -12.52 -41.86
N GLY A 13 -29.08 -13.80 -42.23
CA GLY A 13 -28.26 -14.81 -41.58
C GLY A 13 -28.78 -15.15 -40.18
N ASN A 14 -27.87 -15.23 -39.21
CA ASN A 14 -28.19 -15.65 -37.84
C ASN A 14 -28.68 -14.51 -36.91
N TRP A 15 -29.31 -13.51 -37.51
CA TRP A 15 -29.65 -12.25 -36.85
C TRP A 15 -30.45 -12.42 -35.55
N ASN A 16 -31.29 -13.45 -35.44
CA ASN A 16 -32.11 -13.67 -34.26
C ASN A 16 -31.26 -14.18 -33.10
N GLU A 17 -30.32 -15.11 -33.34
CA GLU A 17 -29.38 -15.55 -32.32
C GLU A 17 -28.44 -14.41 -31.90
N ASP A 18 -28.00 -13.57 -32.86
CA ASP A 18 -27.18 -12.38 -32.57
C ASP A 18 -27.91 -11.39 -31.65
N ILE A 19 -29.20 -11.10 -31.91
CA ILE A 19 -30.01 -10.22 -31.04
C ILE A 19 -30.23 -10.86 -29.67
N CYS A 20 -30.60 -12.15 -29.60
CA CYS A 20 -30.79 -12.83 -28.32
C CYS A 20 -29.50 -12.83 -27.48
N LEU A 21 -28.34 -13.04 -28.11
CA LEU A 21 -27.05 -12.99 -27.45
C LEU A 21 -26.74 -11.58 -26.90
N GLU A 22 -27.01 -10.53 -27.67
CA GLU A 22 -26.86 -9.14 -27.23
C GLU A 22 -27.77 -8.81 -26.03
N GLU A 23 -29.02 -9.26 -26.07
CA GLU A 23 -29.98 -9.07 -24.97
C GLU A 23 -29.53 -9.76 -23.68
N ASP A 24 -29.06 -11.00 -23.78
CA ASP A 24 -28.60 -11.76 -22.61
C ASP A 24 -27.30 -11.19 -22.02
N LEU A 25 -26.38 -10.72 -22.88
CA LEU A 25 -25.19 -9.99 -22.43
C LEU A 25 -25.56 -8.69 -21.72
N LEU A 26 -26.56 -7.96 -22.23
CA LEU A 26 -27.05 -6.73 -21.60
C LEU A 26 -27.72 -7.03 -20.25
N LYS A 27 -28.54 -8.09 -20.15
CA LYS A 27 -29.17 -8.50 -18.88
C LYS A 27 -28.12 -8.88 -17.85
N ASP A 28 -27.10 -9.67 -18.21
CA ASP A 28 -26.00 -10.02 -17.31
C ASP A 28 -25.22 -8.78 -16.86
N PHE A 29 -24.92 -7.86 -17.80
CA PHE A 29 -24.27 -6.60 -17.49
C PHE A 29 -25.09 -5.75 -16.51
N LEU A 30 -26.39 -5.57 -16.75
CA LEU A 30 -27.27 -4.80 -15.87
C LEU A 30 -27.40 -5.43 -14.49
N GLY A 31 -27.56 -6.76 -14.43
CA GLY A 31 -27.60 -7.48 -13.16
C GLY A 31 -26.29 -7.34 -12.37
N LYS A 32 -25.13 -7.47 -13.02
CA LYS A 32 -23.82 -7.23 -12.39
C LYS A 32 -23.65 -5.78 -11.96
N LYS A 33 -24.13 -4.82 -12.76
CA LYS A 33 -24.09 -3.38 -12.44
C LYS A 33 -24.89 -3.06 -11.18
N GLU A 34 -26.09 -3.61 -11.06
CA GLU A 34 -26.97 -3.42 -9.90
C GLU A 34 -26.34 -3.99 -8.63
N ARG A 35 -25.72 -5.17 -8.72
CA ARG A 35 -25.01 -5.80 -7.59
C ARG A 35 -23.64 -5.16 -7.26
N GLY A 36 -23.15 -4.22 -8.07
CA GLY A 36 -21.83 -3.61 -7.86
C GLY A 36 -20.67 -4.55 -8.22
N GLU A 37 -20.93 -5.60 -9.02
CA GLU A 37 -19.98 -6.65 -9.33
C GLU A 37 -19.13 -6.36 -10.57
N LEU A 38 -19.41 -5.26 -11.28
CA LEU A 38 -18.60 -4.87 -12.42
C LEU A 38 -17.17 -4.57 -11.96
N LEU A 39 -16.21 -4.97 -12.79
CA LEU A 39 -14.79 -4.75 -12.58
C LEU A 39 -14.47 -3.31 -12.20
N ILE A 40 -15.04 -2.37 -12.97
CA ILE A 40 -14.85 -0.94 -12.78
C ILE A 40 -15.41 -0.47 -11.42
N GLN A 41 -16.53 -1.03 -10.96
CA GLN A 41 -17.13 -0.67 -9.67
C GLN A 41 -16.27 -1.15 -8.50
N LYS A 42 -15.79 -2.39 -8.56
CA LYS A 42 -14.91 -2.96 -7.52
C LYS A 42 -13.59 -2.20 -7.42
N THR A 43 -12.91 -2.00 -8.56
CA THR A 43 -11.66 -1.24 -8.63
C THR A 43 -11.84 0.19 -8.13
N HIS A 44 -12.91 0.87 -8.57
CA HIS A 44 -13.21 2.23 -8.13
C HIS A 44 -13.45 2.29 -6.63
N ASN A 45 -14.24 1.38 -6.07
CA ASN A 45 -14.54 1.35 -4.64
C ASN A 45 -13.27 1.15 -3.79
N LEU A 46 -12.43 0.17 -4.15
CA LEU A 46 -11.19 -0.09 -3.42
C LEU A 46 -10.23 1.12 -3.49
N MET A 47 -10.04 1.69 -4.69
CA MET A 47 -9.19 2.87 -4.87
C MET A 47 -9.70 4.09 -4.14
N HIS A 48 -11.01 4.35 -4.20
CA HIS A 48 -11.64 5.46 -3.52
C HIS A 48 -11.37 5.41 -2.02
N ASN A 49 -11.50 4.23 -1.41
CA ASN A 49 -11.28 4.06 0.03
C ASN A 49 -9.79 4.11 0.41
N ILE A 50 -8.89 3.53 -0.39
CA ILE A 50 -7.46 3.54 -0.10
C ILE A 50 -6.83 4.93 -0.28
N LEU A 51 -7.32 5.71 -1.25
CA LEU A 51 -6.87 7.08 -1.49
C LEU A 51 -7.63 8.12 -0.66
N LYS A 52 -8.64 7.70 0.12
CA LYS A 52 -9.35 8.60 1.02
C LYS A 52 -8.37 9.21 2.01
N LYS A 53 -8.43 10.53 2.18
CA LYS A 53 -7.59 11.25 3.13
C LYS A 53 -7.81 10.70 4.54
N THR A 54 -6.72 10.53 5.25
CA THR A 54 -6.69 10.12 6.66
C THR A 54 -6.05 11.22 7.48
N GLU A 55 -6.35 11.25 8.77
CA GLU A 55 -5.67 12.13 9.72
C GLU A 55 -4.54 11.33 10.38
N LEU A 56 -3.38 11.96 10.51
CA LEU A 56 -2.27 11.40 11.28
C LEU A 56 -2.45 11.77 12.75
N THR A 57 -1.96 10.91 13.63
CA THR A 57 -1.97 11.23 15.05
C THR A 57 -1.01 12.39 15.30
N VAL A 58 -1.51 13.43 15.97
CA VAL A 58 -0.68 14.57 16.39
C VAL A 58 -0.05 14.22 17.73
N SER A 59 1.28 14.22 17.78
CA SER A 59 2.01 14.04 19.04
C SER A 59 1.76 15.21 19.98
N THR A 60 1.47 14.92 21.25
CA THR A 60 1.21 15.95 22.28
C THR A 60 2.46 16.35 23.05
N ASP A 61 3.48 15.48 23.08
CA ASP A 61 4.70 15.62 23.87
C ASP A 61 5.98 15.60 23.00
N GLY A 62 5.83 15.49 21.68
CA GLY A 62 6.94 15.44 20.72
C GLY A 62 7.50 14.03 20.49
N PHE A 63 6.86 12.99 21.02
CA PHE A 63 7.23 11.60 20.82
C PHE A 63 6.18 10.84 20.00
N VAL A 64 6.65 9.76 19.39
CA VAL A 64 5.81 8.80 18.69
C VAL A 64 5.38 7.69 19.66
N HIS A 65 4.11 7.32 19.67
CA HIS A 65 3.53 6.34 20.59
C HIS A 65 3.02 5.09 19.87
N PHE A 66 2.90 4.00 20.62
CA PHE A 66 2.13 2.85 20.17
C PHE A 66 0.66 3.22 19.96
N GLY A 67 0.11 2.85 18.81
CA GLY A 67 -1.23 3.22 18.36
C GLY A 67 -1.26 4.45 17.43
N ASP A 68 -0.15 5.18 17.28
CA ASP A 68 -0.13 6.36 16.43
C ASP A 68 -0.23 6.01 14.94
N ALA A 69 -1.06 6.77 14.22
CA ALA A 69 -1.16 6.75 12.77
C ALA A 69 -0.13 7.72 12.18
N ILE A 70 0.92 7.17 11.57
CA ILE A 70 2.08 7.90 11.07
C ILE A 70 2.29 7.70 9.57
N MET A 71 3.13 8.56 8.98
CA MET A 71 3.71 8.35 7.65
C MET A 71 5.22 8.17 7.77
N ILE A 72 5.76 7.25 6.97
CA ILE A 72 7.22 7.12 6.83
C ILE A 72 7.62 7.87 5.56
N VAL A 73 8.42 8.91 5.74
CA VAL A 73 8.86 9.79 4.64
C VAL A 73 10.38 9.71 4.52
N ASN A 74 10.84 9.43 3.32
CA ASN A 74 12.20 9.72 2.91
C ASN A 74 12.24 11.16 2.41
N PRO A 75 12.94 12.08 3.09
CA PRO A 75 12.97 13.50 2.73
C PRO A 75 13.65 13.76 1.37
N GLY A 76 14.35 12.78 0.81
CA GLY A 76 15.10 12.94 -0.43
C GLY A 76 16.40 13.71 -0.22
N GLN A 77 16.86 14.34 -1.29
CA GLN A 77 18.07 15.17 -1.27
C GLN A 77 17.84 16.36 -2.20
N GLU A 78 17.76 17.55 -1.62
CA GLU A 78 17.74 18.79 -2.39
C GLU A 78 19.13 19.05 -2.99
N SER A 79 19.15 19.68 -4.18
CA SER A 79 20.39 20.11 -4.81
C SER A 79 21.01 21.25 -4.00
N THR A 80 21.97 20.95 -3.14
CA THR A 80 22.76 21.98 -2.48
C THR A 80 23.68 22.63 -3.52
N PRO A 81 23.69 23.97 -3.67
CA PRO A 81 24.44 24.67 -4.72
C PRO A 81 25.97 24.46 -4.67
N ASN A 82 26.52 23.93 -3.56
CA ASN A 82 27.95 23.73 -3.34
C ASN A 82 28.39 22.24 -3.30
N SER A 83 27.56 21.29 -3.72
CA SER A 83 27.99 19.88 -3.73
C SER A 83 28.91 19.63 -4.92
N LEU A 84 30.12 19.15 -4.66
CA LEU A 84 31.11 18.75 -5.69
C LEU A 84 30.60 17.59 -6.57
N HIS A 85 29.55 16.90 -6.13
CA HIS A 85 28.88 15.82 -6.85
C HIS A 85 27.51 16.31 -7.36
N GLN A 86 27.35 16.37 -8.70
CA GLN A 86 26.09 16.66 -9.39
C GLN A 86 25.15 15.44 -9.35
N ASP A 87 24.83 14.93 -8.16
CA ASP A 87 23.72 13.99 -8.07
C ASP A 87 22.42 14.74 -8.38
N PRO A 88 21.55 14.20 -9.25
CA PRO A 88 20.28 14.84 -9.54
C PRO A 88 19.44 14.94 -8.26
N PRO A 89 18.69 16.05 -8.07
CA PRO A 89 17.86 16.24 -6.89
C PRO A 89 16.86 15.08 -6.76
N ARG A 90 16.77 14.51 -5.56
CA ARG A 90 15.83 13.43 -5.24
C ARG A 90 14.65 14.02 -4.47
N PRO A 91 13.43 13.99 -5.02
CA PRO A 91 12.26 14.50 -4.30
C PRO A 91 11.94 13.62 -3.09
N ALA A 92 11.29 14.21 -2.09
CA ALA A 92 10.75 13.47 -0.97
C ALA A 92 9.74 12.41 -1.43
N THR A 93 9.73 11.27 -0.75
CA THR A 93 8.81 10.15 -1.03
C THR A 93 8.29 9.54 0.25
N SER A 94 7.07 9.02 0.23
CA SER A 94 6.46 8.29 1.33
C SER A 94 6.40 6.80 1.04
N LEU A 95 6.53 5.97 2.08
CA LEU A 95 6.21 4.55 1.97
C LEU A 95 4.72 4.38 1.69
N SER A 96 4.35 3.59 0.68
CA SER A 96 2.97 3.45 0.23
C SER A 96 2.65 2.02 -0.19
N ILE A 97 1.40 1.60 0.04
CA ILE A 97 0.82 0.37 -0.50
C ILE A 97 0.85 0.44 -2.04
N ASN A 98 1.29 -0.65 -2.66
CA ASN A 98 1.29 -0.85 -4.10
C ASN A 98 0.42 -2.06 -4.47
N LEU A 99 -0.86 -1.78 -4.72
CA LEU A 99 -1.83 -2.77 -5.14
C LEU A 99 -1.49 -3.34 -6.52
N ASP A 100 -1.71 -4.65 -6.67
CA ASP A 100 -1.68 -5.32 -7.96
C ASP A 100 -3.05 -5.15 -8.62
N GLU A 101 -3.07 -4.64 -9.86
CA GLU A 101 -4.29 -4.41 -10.64
C GLU A 101 -5.15 -5.67 -10.73
N GLN A 102 -4.53 -6.84 -10.87
CA GLN A 102 -5.23 -8.12 -10.92
C GLN A 102 -6.00 -8.44 -9.63
N LYS A 103 -5.43 -8.07 -8.47
CA LYS A 103 -6.06 -8.29 -7.15
C LYS A 103 -7.16 -7.28 -6.86
N MET A 104 -7.09 -6.07 -7.43
CA MET A 104 -8.07 -5.01 -7.19
C MET A 104 -9.47 -5.35 -7.73
N HIS A 105 -9.52 -6.22 -8.73
CA HIS A 105 -10.73 -6.67 -9.39
C HIS A 105 -11.59 -7.62 -8.56
N THR A 106 -10.97 -8.34 -7.63
CA THR A 106 -11.61 -9.38 -6.83
C THR A 106 -11.69 -9.01 -5.36
N ALA A 107 -10.74 -8.22 -4.85
CA ALA A 107 -10.61 -7.94 -3.43
C ALA A 107 -11.50 -6.76 -2.98
N SER A 108 -12.15 -6.93 -1.83
CA SER A 108 -12.89 -5.85 -1.15
C SER A 108 -12.02 -4.99 -0.23
N LYS A 109 -10.78 -5.43 0.04
CA LYS A 109 -9.76 -4.78 0.87
C LYS A 109 -8.36 -5.14 0.36
N VAL A 110 -7.32 -4.49 0.88
CA VAL A 110 -5.93 -4.91 0.64
C VAL A 110 -5.72 -6.27 1.32
N GLU A 111 -5.17 -7.22 0.58
CA GLU A 111 -4.85 -8.57 1.06
C GLU A 111 -3.36 -8.87 0.85
N GLY A 112 -2.76 -9.53 1.83
CA GLY A 112 -1.37 -9.96 1.78
C GLY A 112 -1.17 -11.16 0.82
N PRO A 113 0.05 -11.38 0.31
CA PRO A 113 1.16 -10.43 0.27
C PRO A 113 0.87 -9.26 -0.68
N CYS A 114 1.15 -8.04 -0.24
CA CYS A 114 0.99 -6.82 -1.02
C CYS A 114 2.30 -6.04 -1.08
N ALA A 115 2.72 -5.61 -2.27
CA ALA A 115 3.97 -4.87 -2.41
C ALA A 115 3.83 -3.46 -1.81
N VAL A 116 4.96 -2.87 -1.41
CA VAL A 116 5.06 -1.45 -1.07
C VAL A 116 6.00 -0.74 -2.03
N SER A 117 5.84 0.57 -2.16
CA SER A 117 6.69 1.42 -2.99
C SER A 117 6.94 2.77 -2.34
N ALA A 118 7.97 3.48 -2.83
CA ALA A 118 8.18 4.87 -2.52
C ALA A 118 7.35 5.74 -3.48
N SER A 119 6.35 6.45 -2.94
CA SER A 119 5.44 7.31 -3.68
C SER A 119 5.79 8.78 -3.51
N ARG A 120 5.56 9.61 -4.52
CA ARG A 120 5.68 11.07 -4.40
C ARG A 120 4.47 11.73 -3.71
N ILE A 121 3.46 10.94 -3.38
CA ILE A 121 2.26 11.43 -2.69
C ILE A 121 2.59 11.58 -1.20
N LEU A 122 2.66 12.83 -0.74
CA LEU A 122 2.93 13.17 0.65
C LEU A 122 1.66 13.53 1.45
N SER A 123 0.50 13.58 0.80
CA SER A 123 -0.77 13.75 1.51
C SER A 123 -1.16 12.44 2.21
N PRO A 124 -1.55 12.48 3.50
CA PRO A 124 -1.98 11.28 4.22
C PRO A 124 -3.24 10.65 3.63
N SER A 125 -3.21 9.33 3.49
CA SER A 125 -4.30 8.46 3.06
C SER A 125 -4.11 7.06 3.63
N ALA A 126 -5.13 6.21 3.54
CA ALA A 126 -5.00 4.81 3.96
C ALA A 126 -3.88 4.06 3.18
N ARG A 127 -3.49 4.57 2.01
CA ARG A 127 -2.39 4.03 1.20
C ARG A 127 -1.00 4.21 1.83
N ASN A 128 -0.76 5.29 2.56
CA ASN A 128 0.58 5.67 3.04
C ASN A 128 0.63 5.93 4.55
N THR A 129 -0.46 5.66 5.26
CA THR A 129 -0.56 5.75 6.72
C THR A 129 -0.36 4.38 7.34
N PHE A 130 0.49 4.30 8.35
CA PHE A 130 0.78 3.10 9.13
C PHE A 130 0.54 3.35 10.60
N ILE A 131 0.04 2.33 11.31
CA ILE A 131 -0.16 2.32 12.74
C ILE A 131 1.04 1.63 13.39
N ILE A 132 1.67 2.30 14.37
CA ILE A 132 2.71 1.68 15.19
C ILE A 132 2.03 0.72 16.17
N THR A 133 2.40 -0.55 16.11
CA THR A 133 1.79 -1.61 16.93
C THR A 133 2.85 -2.27 17.79
N SER A 134 2.53 -2.51 19.07
CA SER A 134 3.45 -3.21 19.96
C SER A 134 3.55 -4.68 19.58
N VAL A 135 4.77 -5.22 19.70
CA VAL A 135 5.06 -6.67 19.58
C VAL A 135 5.59 -7.27 20.88
N ASP A 136 5.90 -6.43 21.87
CA ASP A 136 6.49 -6.77 23.17
C ASP A 136 5.48 -6.68 24.34
N GLY A 137 4.24 -6.28 24.06
CA GLY A 137 3.19 -6.11 25.06
C GLY A 137 3.09 -4.70 25.65
N SER A 138 3.87 -3.75 25.15
CA SER A 138 3.73 -2.33 25.49
C SER A 138 2.32 -1.81 25.23
N GLU A 139 1.82 -0.97 26.14
CA GLU A 139 0.47 -0.41 26.07
C GLU A 139 0.35 0.65 24.96
N ASN A 140 -0.82 0.70 24.31
CA ASN A 140 -1.13 1.78 23.38
C ASN A 140 -1.12 3.12 24.11
N GLY A 141 -0.52 4.14 23.50
CA GLY A 141 -0.29 5.46 24.09
C GLY A 141 1.02 5.57 24.86
N SER A 142 1.79 4.48 25.05
CA SER A 142 3.15 4.56 25.58
C SER A 142 4.15 4.99 24.50
N PRO A 143 5.19 5.79 24.84
CA PRO A 143 6.13 6.31 23.85
C PRO A 143 7.06 5.20 23.35
N LEU A 144 7.22 5.11 22.04
CA LEU A 144 8.14 4.20 21.38
C LEU A 144 9.58 4.65 21.66
N ARG A 145 10.45 3.72 22.07
CA ARG A 145 11.86 4.02 22.39
C ARG A 145 12.81 3.57 21.29
N PHE A 146 13.95 4.22 21.18
CA PHE A 146 15.02 3.76 20.30
C PHE A 146 15.48 2.35 20.70
N GLY A 147 15.64 1.48 19.71
CA GLY A 147 15.94 0.05 19.90
C GLY A 147 14.75 -0.80 20.32
N GLN A 148 13.60 -0.22 20.67
CA GLN A 148 12.42 -0.98 21.06
C GLN A 148 11.77 -1.62 19.83
N PRO A 149 11.43 -2.92 19.89
CA PRO A 149 10.78 -3.61 18.79
C PRO A 149 9.32 -3.18 18.64
N PHE A 150 8.87 -2.96 17.41
CA PHE A 150 7.49 -2.65 17.07
C PHE A 150 7.15 -3.21 15.69
N ALA A 151 5.87 -3.19 15.32
CA ALA A 151 5.43 -3.50 13.97
C ALA A 151 4.74 -2.30 13.33
N LEU A 152 4.93 -2.14 12.02
CA LEU A 152 4.24 -1.16 11.19
C LEU A 152 3.05 -1.84 10.53
N SER A 153 1.84 -1.52 10.99
CA SER A 153 0.60 -2.12 10.49
C SER A 153 -0.15 -1.15 9.61
N THR A 154 -0.79 -1.60 8.53
CA THR A 154 -1.77 -0.78 7.83
C THR A 154 -3.02 -0.61 8.70
N ALA A 155 -3.81 0.41 8.40
CA ALA A 155 -5.11 0.56 9.03
C ALA A 155 -6.04 -0.64 8.73
N GLY A 156 -7.08 -0.79 9.56
CA GLY A 156 -8.12 -1.78 9.34
C GLY A 156 -9.04 -1.46 8.17
N GLY A 157 -10.13 -2.21 8.06
CA GLY A 157 -11.11 -2.04 6.99
C GLY A 157 -10.49 -2.32 5.62
N TYR A 158 -10.53 -1.32 4.74
CA TYR A 158 -10.03 -1.44 3.37
C TYR A 158 -8.52 -1.64 3.28
N ALA A 159 -7.72 -1.21 4.26
CA ALA A 159 -6.27 -1.35 4.22
C ALA A 159 -5.76 -2.68 4.81
N GLY A 160 -6.66 -3.50 5.36
CA GLY A 160 -6.41 -4.93 5.58
C GLY A 160 -5.72 -5.35 6.88
N ASN A 161 -5.26 -4.44 7.74
CA ASN A 161 -4.48 -4.76 8.95
C ASN A 161 -3.20 -5.59 8.66
N LEU A 162 -2.52 -5.30 7.56
CA LEU A 162 -1.31 -5.99 7.14
C LEU A 162 -0.07 -5.39 7.80
N LYS A 163 0.95 -6.19 8.07
CA LYS A 163 2.20 -5.76 8.70
C LYS A 163 3.33 -5.66 7.69
N LEU A 164 4.17 -4.64 7.84
CA LEU A 164 5.38 -4.48 7.04
C LEU A 164 6.36 -5.60 7.36
N PHE A 165 6.77 -6.32 6.34
CA PHE A 165 7.60 -7.50 6.42
C PHE A 165 8.81 -7.36 5.48
N SER A 166 9.96 -7.86 5.93
CA SER A 166 11.14 -8.01 5.10
C SER A 166 11.88 -9.30 5.43
N ASP A 167 12.45 -9.94 4.42
CA ASP A 167 13.24 -11.17 4.57
C ASP A 167 14.46 -11.14 3.65
N HIS A 168 15.46 -11.95 3.98
CA HIS A 168 16.64 -12.17 3.16
C HIS A 168 16.26 -12.50 1.72
N ALA A 169 17.00 -11.91 0.78
CA ALA A 169 16.79 -12.16 -0.64
C ALA A 169 17.05 -13.65 -0.93
N ARG A 170 16.01 -14.34 -1.39
CA ARG A 170 16.05 -15.72 -1.85
C ARG A 170 15.78 -15.74 -3.35
N PHE A 171 16.13 -16.83 -4.02
CA PHE A 171 15.92 -16.99 -5.47
C PHE A 171 14.47 -16.70 -5.89
N ASN A 172 13.51 -17.14 -5.07
CA ASN A 172 12.08 -16.97 -5.27
C ASN A 172 11.48 -15.71 -4.57
N LEU A 173 12.27 -14.99 -3.76
CA LEU A 173 11.78 -13.87 -2.96
C LEU A 173 12.83 -12.75 -2.90
N SER A 174 12.72 -11.79 -3.81
CA SER A 174 13.63 -10.64 -3.89
C SER A 174 12.93 -9.43 -4.50
N ALA A 175 13.44 -8.23 -4.23
CA ALA A 175 12.95 -7.01 -4.84
C ALA A 175 13.09 -7.07 -6.37
N LYS A 176 11.98 -6.79 -7.09
CA LYS A 176 11.85 -7.00 -8.55
C LYS A 176 12.96 -6.34 -9.38
N LYS A 177 13.49 -5.20 -8.93
CA LYS A 177 14.44 -4.37 -9.70
C LYS A 177 15.90 -4.48 -9.25
N SER A 178 16.16 -4.83 -7.99
CA SER A 178 17.52 -4.78 -7.42
C SER A 178 18.04 -6.13 -6.93
N ARG A 179 17.18 -7.16 -6.87
CA ARG A 179 17.49 -8.46 -6.23
C ARG A 179 17.88 -8.36 -4.75
N GLN A 180 17.62 -7.21 -4.10
CA GLN A 180 17.78 -7.04 -2.66
C GLN A 180 16.61 -7.67 -1.89
N GLN A 181 16.65 -7.57 -0.57
CA GLN A 181 15.55 -7.98 0.32
C GLN A 181 14.24 -7.34 -0.13
N VAL A 182 13.17 -8.13 -0.15
CA VAL A 182 11.84 -7.63 -0.48
C VAL A 182 11.24 -6.96 0.75
N VAL A 183 10.56 -5.83 0.55
CA VAL A 183 9.69 -5.24 1.55
C VAL A 183 8.26 -5.34 1.04
N GLN A 184 7.37 -5.92 1.83
CA GLN A 184 5.97 -6.15 1.48
C GLN A 184 5.09 -6.16 2.73
N LEU A 185 3.78 -6.18 2.53
CA LEU A 185 2.76 -6.24 3.57
C LEU A 185 2.17 -7.65 3.61
N VAL A 186 2.07 -8.24 4.80
CA VAL A 186 1.57 -9.61 5.03
C VAL A 186 0.58 -9.64 6.20
N ASP A 187 -0.30 -10.63 6.23
CA ASP A 187 -1.25 -10.82 7.33
C ASP A 187 -0.58 -11.38 8.60
N ASP A 188 0.48 -12.20 8.43
CA ASP A 188 1.11 -12.94 9.51
C ASP A 188 2.02 -12.09 10.40
N THR A 189 1.97 -12.38 11.70
CA THR A 189 2.85 -11.77 12.70
C THR A 189 4.04 -12.69 12.93
N THR A 190 5.15 -12.42 12.25
CA THR A 190 6.42 -13.13 12.45
C THR A 190 7.50 -12.15 12.91
N TYR A 191 8.64 -12.65 13.41
CA TYR A 191 9.76 -11.80 13.79
C TYR A 191 10.31 -10.96 12.61
N LEU A 192 10.03 -11.37 11.37
CA LEU A 192 10.38 -10.67 10.14
C LEU A 192 9.47 -9.45 9.84
N ALA A 193 8.38 -9.30 10.60
CA ALA A 193 7.52 -8.12 10.60
C ALA A 193 7.82 -7.16 11.77
N THR A 194 8.89 -7.44 12.53
CA THR A 194 9.36 -6.61 13.64
C THR A 194 10.44 -5.65 13.17
N TRP A 195 10.31 -4.39 13.55
CA TRP A 195 11.19 -3.29 13.21
C TRP A 195 11.69 -2.59 14.48
N GLN A 196 12.79 -1.87 14.35
CA GLN A 196 13.35 -1.03 15.39
C GLN A 196 13.73 0.31 14.79
N VAL A 197 13.47 1.40 15.51
CA VAL A 197 14.01 2.72 15.18
C VAL A 197 15.36 2.85 15.88
N LEU A 198 16.39 3.23 15.14
CA LEU A 198 17.72 3.51 15.67
C LEU A 198 18.10 4.96 15.38
N ALA A 199 18.96 5.54 16.22
CA ALA A 199 19.52 6.85 15.96
C ALA A 199 20.26 6.88 14.61
N PHE A 200 20.07 7.98 13.86
CA PHE A 200 20.62 8.16 12.52
C PHE A 200 22.16 8.04 12.52
N HIS A 201 22.82 8.75 13.44
CA HIS A 201 24.27 8.67 13.59
C HIS A 201 24.70 7.39 14.31
N PRO A 202 25.49 6.51 13.67
CA PRO A 202 25.89 5.23 14.26
C PRO A 202 26.64 5.37 15.59
N GLN A 203 27.46 6.41 15.73
CA GLN A 203 28.25 6.69 16.95
C GLN A 203 27.36 7.07 18.13
N MET A 204 26.19 7.63 17.88
CA MET A 204 25.24 8.05 18.90
C MET A 204 24.28 6.92 19.32
N ARG A 205 24.35 5.74 18.69
CA ARG A 205 23.40 4.64 18.96
C ARG A 205 23.52 4.08 20.36
N LEU A 206 24.74 3.97 20.89
CA LEU A 206 24.97 3.47 22.25
C LEU A 206 24.48 4.46 23.31
N GLU A 207 24.60 5.77 23.04
CA GLU A 207 24.20 6.84 23.95
C GLU A 207 22.68 7.11 23.91
N HIS A 208 22.01 6.78 22.81
CA HIS A 208 20.57 6.94 22.61
C HIS A 208 19.79 5.63 22.66
N GLU A 209 20.34 4.57 23.25
CA GLU A 209 19.58 3.35 23.50
C GLU A 209 18.64 3.55 24.70
N GLY A 210 17.32 3.49 24.47
CA GLY A 210 16.30 3.59 25.54
C GLY A 210 15.47 4.89 25.65
N PRO A 211 15.95 6.09 25.29
CA PRO A 211 15.11 7.28 25.18
C PRO A 211 13.99 7.15 24.14
N PRO A 212 12.86 7.85 24.32
CA PRO A 212 11.76 7.87 23.35
C PRO A 212 12.16 8.48 21.99
N SER A 213 11.62 7.95 20.90
CA SER A 213 11.87 8.43 19.54
C SER A 213 11.01 9.65 19.22
N HIS A 214 11.67 10.71 18.75
CA HIS A 214 11.01 11.94 18.31
C HIS A 214 10.36 11.79 16.93
N SER A 215 9.25 12.50 16.72
CA SER A 215 8.50 12.57 15.44
C SER A 215 9.24 13.29 14.33
#